data_AF-A0A359IPG0-F1
#
_entry.id   AF-A0A359IPG0-F1
#
_cell.length_a   1.000
_cell.length_b   1.000
_cell.length_c   1.000
_cell.angle_alpha   90.00
_cell.angle_beta   90.00
_cell.angle_gamma   90.00
#
_symmetry.space_group_name_H-M   'P 1'
#
loop_
_entity.id
_entity.type
_entity.pdbx_description
1 polymer ?
#
loop_
_entity_poly.entity_id
_entity_poly.type
_entity_poly.pdbx_seq_one_letter_code
_entity_poly.pdbx_strand_id
1 'polypeptide(L)'
;MEVEIDKQAYYQNYMDELGGIIYSKENIKPGYIVQIRGRHCQVIKANIKTIDIKSISTGMVLRYDYAEIQSIIKAEEVKPKQETEQHPYKTEEILVACRPADNSIYKAYQIIKTTDKTIQIQQIEVVEGKPMFGQFKTNSKPERKKPIVRSYTNQWTVYDSNDWQLTKYIANEVEKRCC
;
A
#
# COMPACT_ATOMS: atom_id res chain seq x y z
N MET A 1 -36.40 21.15 -17.35
CA MET A 1 -35.05 21.74 -17.38
C MET A 1 -34.89 22.86 -16.34
N GLU A 2 -35.44 24.07 -16.50
CA GLU A 2 -35.30 25.13 -15.47
C GLU A 2 -35.91 24.73 -14.11
N VAL A 3 -37.12 24.15 -14.10
CA VAL A 3 -37.77 23.67 -12.86
C VAL A 3 -36.96 22.58 -12.14
N GLU A 4 -36.22 21.75 -12.88
CA GLU A 4 -35.39 20.70 -12.28
C GLU A 4 -34.10 21.27 -11.71
N ILE A 5 -33.53 22.28 -12.37
CA ILE A 5 -32.36 23.03 -11.91
C ILE A 5 -32.71 23.80 -10.63
N ASP A 6 -33.86 24.49 -10.58
CA ASP A 6 -34.33 25.22 -9.40
C ASP A 6 -34.59 24.27 -8.22
N LYS A 7 -35.20 23.11 -8.48
CA LYS A 7 -35.42 22.10 -7.45
C LYS A 7 -34.09 21.55 -6.91
N GLN A 8 -33.10 21.36 -7.77
CA GLN A 8 -31.76 20.91 -7.37
C GLN A 8 -31.03 21.98 -6.55
N ALA A 9 -31.12 23.24 -6.95
CA ALA A 9 -30.54 24.37 -6.21
C ALA A 9 -31.19 24.52 -4.82
N TYR A 10 -32.51 24.36 -4.72
CA TYR A 10 -33.23 24.38 -3.43
C TYR A 10 -32.71 23.33 -2.44
N TYR A 11 -32.55 22.07 -2.88
CA TYR A 11 -32.03 21.02 -2.02
C TYR A 11 -30.56 21.22 -1.66
N GLN A 12 -29.74 21.73 -2.60
CA GLN A 12 -28.33 22.00 -2.32
C GLN A 12 -28.20 23.08 -1.24
N ASN A 13 -28.94 24.18 -1.35
CA ASN A 13 -28.94 25.26 -0.35
C ASN A 13 -29.38 24.74 1.03
N TYR A 14 -30.40 23.90 1.10
CA TYR A 14 -30.86 23.33 2.37
C TYR A 14 -29.83 22.38 2.99
N MET A 15 -29.12 21.60 2.17
CA MET A 15 -28.02 20.75 2.64
C MET A 15 -26.83 21.57 3.13
N ASP A 16 -26.52 22.68 2.47
CA ASP A 16 -25.46 23.60 2.86
C ASP A 16 -25.82 24.33 4.17
N GLU A 17 -27.08 24.73 4.35
CA GLU A 17 -27.61 25.30 5.62
C GLU A 17 -27.49 24.31 6.79
N LEU A 18 -27.66 23.01 6.55
CA LEU A 18 -27.45 21.94 7.54
C LEU A 18 -25.98 21.66 7.85
N GLY A 19 -25.05 22.45 7.30
CA GLY A 19 -23.61 22.38 7.53
C GLY A 19 -22.83 21.69 6.42
N GLY A 20 -23.51 21.14 5.40
CA GLY A 20 -22.89 20.51 4.24
C GLY A 20 -21.87 19.42 4.57
N ILE A 21 -21.02 19.09 3.58
CA ILE A 21 -19.86 18.21 3.81
C ILE A 21 -18.65 19.10 4.10
N ILE A 22 -18.29 19.21 5.37
CA ILE A 22 -17.19 20.07 5.84
C ILE A 22 -15.82 19.58 5.35
N TYR A 23 -15.68 18.27 5.17
CA TYR A 23 -14.41 17.63 4.83
C TYR A 23 -14.33 17.24 3.36
N SER A 24 -13.16 17.45 2.78
CA SER A 24 -12.87 17.11 1.39
C SER A 24 -11.42 16.62 1.26
N LYS A 25 -11.06 16.19 0.05
CA LYS A 25 -9.69 15.81 -0.29
C LYS A 25 -8.67 16.93 -0.04
N GLU A 26 -9.09 18.19 -0.12
CA GLU A 26 -8.20 19.34 0.06
C GLU A 26 -7.89 19.58 1.54
N ASN A 27 -8.87 19.29 2.41
CA ASN A 27 -8.78 19.59 3.84
C ASN A 27 -8.29 18.40 4.69
N ILE A 28 -8.43 17.17 4.19
CA ILE A 28 -7.97 15.94 4.87
C ILE A 28 -6.74 15.39 4.18
N LYS A 29 -5.65 15.25 4.95
CA LYS A 29 -4.39 14.72 4.46
C LYS A 29 -4.06 13.34 5.04
N PRO A 30 -3.31 12.51 4.31
CA PRO A 30 -2.70 11.29 4.87
C PRO A 30 -1.94 11.58 6.17
N GLY A 31 -2.11 10.72 7.17
CA GLY A 31 -1.53 10.86 8.50
C GLY A 31 -2.47 11.43 9.56
N TYR A 32 -3.50 12.19 9.17
CA TYR A 32 -4.44 12.80 10.12
C TYR A 32 -5.17 11.73 10.94
N ILE A 33 -5.43 12.01 12.21
CA ILE A 33 -6.28 11.19 13.08
C ILE A 33 -7.66 11.83 13.11
N VAL A 34 -8.64 11.10 12.58
CA VAL A 34 -10.04 11.51 12.50
C VAL A 34 -10.91 10.63 13.39
N GLN A 35 -12.02 11.19 13.85
CA GLN A 35 -13.06 10.46 14.57
C GLN A 35 -14.16 10.04 13.60
N ILE A 36 -14.41 8.73 13.50
CA ILE A 36 -15.50 8.16 12.70
C ILE A 36 -16.27 7.20 13.58
N ARG A 37 -17.57 7.42 13.75
CA ARG A 37 -18.46 6.59 14.59
C ARG A 37 -17.91 6.34 16.00
N GLY A 38 -17.33 7.38 16.63
CA GLY A 38 -16.74 7.28 17.96
C GLY A 38 -15.40 6.55 18.04
N ARG A 39 -14.78 6.17 16.91
CA ARG A 39 -13.48 5.51 16.86
C ARG A 39 -12.41 6.43 16.29
N HIS A 40 -11.19 6.30 16.79
CA HIS A 40 -10.03 7.02 16.29
C HIS A 40 -9.38 6.24 15.15
N CYS A 41 -9.23 6.93 14.02
CA CYS A 41 -8.79 6.33 12.77
C CYS A 41 -7.73 7.20 12.11
N GLN A 42 -6.64 6.59 11.65
CA GLN A 42 -5.58 7.27 10.92
C GLN A 42 -5.89 7.26 9.42
N VAL A 43 -5.84 8.41 8.77
CA VAL A 43 -6.03 8.52 7.33
C VAL A 43 -4.81 7.97 6.59
N ILE A 44 -5.03 6.98 5.74
CA ILE A 44 -4.00 6.41 4.87
C ILE A 44 -3.98 7.14 3.53
N LYS A 45 -5.16 7.37 2.94
CA LYS A 45 -5.30 7.96 1.61
C LYS A 45 -6.59 8.76 1.50
N ALA A 46 -6.48 9.96 0.95
CA ALA A 46 -7.61 10.81 0.59
C ALA A 46 -7.94 10.66 -0.91
N ASN A 47 -9.10 10.08 -1.22
CA ASN A 47 -9.66 10.05 -2.58
C ASN A 47 -10.62 11.22 -2.77
N ILE A 48 -11.22 11.37 -3.97
CA ILE A 48 -12.09 12.53 -4.27
C ILE A 48 -13.35 12.53 -3.39
N LYS A 49 -13.98 11.37 -3.19
CA LYS A 49 -15.23 11.23 -2.40
C LYS A 49 -15.07 10.46 -1.10
N THR A 50 -14.01 9.67 -1.00
CA THR A 50 -13.80 8.71 0.11
C THR A 50 -12.42 8.85 0.71
N ILE A 51 -12.28 8.35 1.93
CA ILE A 51 -11.00 8.19 2.63
C ILE A 51 -10.77 6.72 2.95
N ASP A 52 -9.55 6.27 2.69
CA ASP A 52 -9.06 4.99 3.20
C ASP A 52 -8.39 5.26 4.54
N ILE A 53 -8.84 4.61 5.60
CA ILE A 53 -8.37 4.78 6.96
C ILE A 53 -7.88 3.47 7.57
N LYS A 54 -7.00 3.57 8.56
CA LYS A 54 -6.64 2.49 9.47
C LYS A 54 -7.24 2.77 10.84
N SER A 55 -8.06 1.85 11.36
CA SER A 55 -8.52 1.99 12.75
C SER A 55 -7.35 1.77 13.70
N ILE A 56 -7.17 2.68 14.67
CA ILE A 56 -6.13 2.53 15.69
C ILE A 56 -6.47 1.36 16.63
N SER A 57 -7.76 1.16 16.91
CA SER A 57 -8.23 0.11 17.82
C SER A 57 -8.10 -1.31 17.27
N THR A 58 -8.46 -1.53 16.00
CA THR A 58 -8.51 -2.88 15.40
C THR A 58 -7.40 -3.13 14.39
N GLY A 59 -6.67 -2.10 13.96
CA GLY A 59 -5.67 -2.18 12.89
C GLY A 59 -6.24 -2.41 11.49
N MET A 60 -7.56 -2.56 11.36
CA MET A 60 -8.24 -2.82 10.08
C MET A 60 -8.20 -1.60 9.18
N VAL A 61 -8.12 -1.85 7.87
CA VAL A 61 -8.18 -0.83 6.83
C VAL A 61 -9.58 -0.81 6.26
N LEU A 62 -10.22 0.35 6.30
CA LEU A 62 -11.61 0.56 5.92
C LEU A 62 -11.73 1.79 5.03
N ARG A 63 -12.80 1.85 4.24
CA ARG A 63 -13.14 2.98 3.38
C ARG A 63 -14.42 3.63 3.87
N TYR A 64 -14.39 4.95 4.02
CA TYR A 64 -15.53 5.75 4.46
C TYR A 64 -15.68 6.99 3.57
N ASP A 65 -16.90 7.54 3.51
CA ASP A 65 -17.18 8.82 2.88
C ASP A 65 -16.75 9.98 3.80
N TYR A 66 -16.42 11.13 3.22
CA TYR A 66 -16.04 12.32 4.01
C TYR A 66 -17.13 12.78 4.98
N ALA A 67 -18.40 12.54 4.64
CA ALA A 67 -19.54 12.87 5.49
C ALA A 67 -19.56 12.08 6.81
N GLU A 68 -18.85 10.95 6.90
CA GLU A 68 -18.76 10.16 8.14
C GLU A 68 -17.73 10.70 9.15
N ILE A 69 -16.90 11.66 8.74
CA ILE A 69 -15.92 12.29 9.63
C ILE A 69 -16.65 13.22 10.60
N GLN A 70 -16.56 12.92 11.89
CA GLN A 70 -17.17 13.74 12.94
C GLN A 70 -16.25 14.91 13.31
N SER A 71 -14.95 14.63 13.47
CA SER A 71 -13.95 15.63 13.86
C SER A 71 -12.53 15.18 13.49
N ILE A 72 -11.62 16.15 13.39
CA ILE A 72 -10.18 15.91 13.31
C ILE A 72 -9.61 15.99 14.73
N ILE A 73 -9.04 14.90 15.22
CA ILE A 73 -8.42 14.81 16.54
C ILE A 73 -6.97 15.29 16.48
N LYS A 74 -6.25 14.92 15.41
CA LYS A 74 -4.85 15.32 15.20
C LYS A 74 -4.57 15.56 13.73
N ALA A 75 -4.15 16.77 13.39
CA ALA A 75 -3.80 17.18 12.03
C ALA A 75 -2.29 17.09 11.80
N GLU A 76 -1.72 15.89 11.92
CA GLU A 76 -0.30 15.65 11.62
C GLU A 76 -0.19 14.94 10.27
N GLU A 77 0.38 15.63 9.29
CA GLU A 77 0.58 15.07 7.95
C GLU A 77 1.76 14.08 7.99
N VAL A 78 1.47 12.81 7.69
CA VAL A 78 2.49 11.77 7.55
C VAL A 78 2.63 11.48 6.07
N LYS A 79 3.72 11.95 5.47
CA LYS A 79 4.01 11.67 4.07
C LYS A 79 4.29 10.18 3.86
N PRO A 80 3.83 9.57 2.76
CA PRO A 80 4.16 8.18 2.44
C PRO A 80 5.67 7.96 2.42
N LYS A 81 6.15 6.80 2.91
CA LYS A 81 7.59 6.46 2.86
C LYS A 81 8.17 6.50 1.45
N GLN A 82 7.34 6.22 0.44
CA GLN A 82 7.76 6.24 -0.96
C GLN A 82 8.22 7.64 -1.43
N GLU A 83 7.75 8.71 -0.78
CA GLU A 83 8.11 10.10 -1.11
C GLU A 83 9.34 10.57 -0.32
N THR A 84 9.67 9.90 0.78
CA THR A 84 10.67 10.36 1.76
C THR A 84 11.90 9.46 1.82
N GLU A 85 11.78 8.18 1.45
CA GLU A 85 12.84 7.18 1.57
C GLU A 85 13.14 6.53 0.21
N GLN A 86 14.41 6.17 -0.01
CA GLN A 86 14.78 5.28 -1.12
C GLN A 86 14.42 3.84 -0.77
N HIS A 87 14.19 3.00 -1.77
CA HIS A 87 13.88 1.60 -1.52
C HIS A 87 15.09 0.87 -0.89
N PRO A 88 14.90 -0.07 0.05
CA PRO A 88 15.98 -0.67 0.83
C PRO A 88 16.72 -1.81 0.11
N TYR A 89 16.34 -2.15 -1.12
CA TYR A 89 16.87 -3.30 -1.87
C TYR A 89 18.28 -3.06 -2.40
N LYS A 90 19.16 -4.06 -2.26
CA LYS A 90 20.54 -4.04 -2.73
C LYS A 90 20.80 -5.06 -3.84
N THR A 91 21.83 -4.81 -4.65
CA THR A 91 22.33 -5.78 -5.63
C THR A 91 22.76 -7.08 -4.93
N GLU A 92 22.57 -8.21 -5.60
CA GLU A 92 22.84 -9.57 -5.11
C GLU A 92 21.91 -10.08 -3.98
N GLU A 93 20.93 -9.30 -3.54
CA GLU A 93 19.90 -9.81 -2.62
C GLU A 93 18.92 -10.75 -3.34
N ILE A 94 18.40 -11.73 -2.59
CA ILE A 94 17.40 -12.68 -3.07
C ILE A 94 16.01 -12.29 -2.55
N LEU A 95 15.05 -12.28 -3.47
CA LEU A 95 13.64 -12.11 -3.20
C LEU A 95 12.89 -13.40 -3.54
N VAL A 96 12.00 -13.84 -2.65
CA VAL A 96 11.26 -15.09 -2.77
C VAL A 96 9.75 -14.87 -2.80
N ALA A 97 9.10 -15.63 -3.67
CA ALA A 97 7.66 -15.78 -3.75
C ALA A 97 7.26 -17.01 -2.95
N CYS A 98 6.57 -16.83 -1.83
CA CYS A 98 6.11 -17.92 -0.98
C CYS A 98 4.64 -18.24 -1.23
N ARG A 99 4.24 -19.50 -1.10
CA ARG A 99 2.83 -19.90 -1.22
C ARG A 99 2.04 -19.53 0.04
N PRO A 100 0.81 -18.98 -0.08
CA PRO A 100 -0.01 -18.62 1.08
C PRO A 100 -0.35 -19.80 2.02
N ALA A 101 -0.41 -21.03 1.49
CA ALA A 101 -0.87 -22.18 2.25
C ALA A 101 0.16 -22.71 3.24
N ASP A 102 1.43 -22.83 2.81
CA ASP A 102 2.49 -23.51 3.56
C ASP A 102 3.77 -22.66 3.70
N ASN A 103 3.76 -21.42 3.19
CA ASN A 103 4.93 -20.55 3.09
C ASN A 103 6.12 -21.18 2.35
N SER A 104 5.90 -22.24 1.56
CA SER A 104 6.96 -22.84 0.76
C SER A 104 7.41 -21.88 -0.34
N ILE A 105 8.71 -21.87 -0.61
CA ILE A 105 9.29 -21.04 -1.67
C ILE A 105 8.87 -21.62 -3.02
N TYR A 106 8.02 -20.89 -3.72
CA TYR A 106 7.52 -21.26 -5.05
C TYR A 106 8.44 -20.78 -6.16
N LYS A 107 8.95 -19.55 -6.03
CA LYS A 107 9.93 -18.96 -6.96
C LYS A 107 10.91 -18.10 -6.18
N ALA A 108 12.11 -17.95 -6.74
CA ALA A 108 13.12 -17.05 -6.21
C ALA A 108 13.74 -16.22 -7.32
N TYR A 109 14.14 -15.01 -6.97
CA TYR A 109 14.71 -14.02 -7.86
C TYR A 109 15.93 -13.39 -7.20
N GLN A 110 17.01 -13.23 -7.96
CA GLN A 110 18.17 -12.48 -7.54
C GLN A 110 18.14 -11.07 -8.14
N ILE A 111 18.47 -10.06 -7.35
CA ILE A 111 18.60 -8.68 -7.82
C ILE A 111 19.96 -8.53 -8.52
N ILE A 112 19.93 -8.22 -9.81
CA ILE A 112 21.14 -8.04 -10.64
C ILE A 112 21.62 -6.60 -10.59
N LYS A 113 20.68 -5.65 -10.57
CA LYS A 113 21.00 -4.23 -10.62
C LYS A 113 19.96 -3.43 -9.87
N THR A 114 20.42 -2.43 -9.14
CA THR A 114 19.57 -1.46 -8.46
C THR A 114 19.80 -0.06 -9.02
N THR A 115 18.74 0.72 -9.07
CA THR A 115 18.73 2.16 -9.36
C THR A 115 17.83 2.82 -8.33
N ASP A 116 17.93 4.12 -8.09
CA ASP A 116 17.15 4.82 -7.03
C ASP A 116 15.63 4.56 -7.06
N LYS A 117 15.08 4.27 -8.26
CA LYS A 117 13.64 4.08 -8.47
C LYS A 117 13.23 2.65 -8.82
N THR A 118 14.15 1.82 -9.30
CA THR A 118 13.81 0.52 -9.88
C THR A 118 14.89 -0.51 -9.63
N ILE A 119 14.48 -1.78 -9.59
CA ILE A 119 15.39 -2.92 -9.48
C ILE A 119 15.24 -3.80 -10.72
N GLN A 120 16.32 -4.49 -11.09
CA GLN A 120 16.31 -5.55 -12.08
C GLN A 120 16.50 -6.88 -11.37
N ILE A 121 15.58 -7.80 -11.59
CA ILE A 121 15.55 -9.12 -10.97
C ILE A 121 15.60 -10.20 -12.05
N GLN A 122 16.21 -11.34 -11.77
CA GLN A 122 16.19 -12.52 -12.64
C GLN A 122 15.93 -13.76 -11.82
N GLN A 123 15.14 -14.67 -12.39
CA GLN A 123 14.72 -15.89 -11.72
C GLN A 123 15.89 -16.86 -11.54
N ILE A 124 16.05 -17.35 -10.32
CA ILE A 124 17.02 -18.38 -9.94
C ILE A 124 16.32 -19.70 -9.64
N GLU A 125 17.09 -20.79 -9.67
CA GLU A 125 16.59 -22.11 -9.32
C GLU A 125 16.36 -22.24 -7.81
N VAL A 126 15.37 -23.04 -7.45
CA VAL A 126 15.03 -23.38 -6.07
C VAL A 126 15.19 -24.89 -5.94
N VAL A 127 16.18 -25.33 -5.18
CA VAL A 127 16.50 -26.74 -4.96
C VAL A 127 16.19 -27.04 -3.49
N GLU A 128 15.39 -28.09 -3.25
CA GLU A 128 14.98 -28.49 -1.88
C GLU A 128 14.38 -27.35 -1.04
N GLY A 129 13.64 -26.44 -1.68
CA GLY A 129 13.01 -25.30 -1.01
C GLY A 129 13.98 -24.17 -0.63
N LYS A 130 15.21 -24.18 -1.15
CA LYS A 130 16.20 -23.11 -0.95
C LYS A 130 16.57 -22.45 -2.29
N PRO A 131 16.63 -21.11 -2.34
CA PRO A 131 17.06 -20.40 -3.53
C PRO A 131 18.57 -20.57 -3.76
N MET A 132 18.96 -20.94 -4.98
CA MET A 132 20.36 -21.13 -5.35
C MET A 132 20.92 -19.83 -5.93
N PHE A 133 21.76 -19.14 -5.16
CA PHE A 133 22.42 -17.92 -5.59
C PHE A 133 23.24 -18.14 -6.88
N GLY A 134 23.09 -17.26 -7.87
CA GLY A 134 23.82 -17.29 -9.13
C GLY A 134 23.39 -18.39 -10.12
N GLN A 135 22.51 -19.31 -9.73
CA GLN A 135 21.98 -20.35 -10.62
C GLN A 135 20.72 -19.86 -11.33
N PHE A 136 20.91 -19.09 -12.39
CA PHE A 136 19.81 -18.56 -13.20
C PHE A 136 19.15 -19.67 -14.02
N LYS A 137 17.81 -19.68 -14.04
CA LYS A 137 17.05 -20.66 -14.80
C LYS A 137 17.32 -20.50 -16.30
N THR A 138 17.44 -21.61 -17.04
CA THR A 138 17.93 -21.66 -18.45
C THR A 138 17.14 -20.84 -19.48
N ASN A 139 15.99 -20.25 -19.13
CA ASN A 139 15.22 -19.33 -20.01
C ASN A 139 14.77 -18.05 -19.29
N SER A 140 15.38 -17.74 -18.14
CA SER A 140 15.04 -16.54 -17.39
C SER A 140 15.64 -15.31 -18.07
N LYS A 141 14.82 -14.29 -18.30
CA LYS A 141 15.26 -12.97 -18.75
C LYS A 141 15.23 -12.00 -17.55
N PRO A 142 16.13 -11.02 -17.48
CA PRO A 142 16.04 -9.97 -16.48
C PRO A 142 14.76 -9.15 -16.64
N GLU A 143 14.03 -8.98 -15.53
CA GLU A 143 12.82 -8.17 -15.46
C GLU A 143 13.10 -6.90 -14.65
N ARG A 144 12.66 -5.74 -15.16
CA ARG A 144 12.69 -4.49 -14.40
C ARG A 144 11.42 -4.37 -13.57
N LYS A 145 11.57 -4.21 -12.25
CA LYS A 145 10.47 -3.98 -11.32
C LYS A 145 10.63 -2.65 -10.60
N LYS A 146 9.48 -2.05 -10.26
CA LYS A 146 9.42 -0.85 -9.42
C LYS A 146 8.99 -1.27 -8.02
N PRO A 147 9.86 -1.15 -7.01
CA PRO A 147 9.45 -1.28 -5.63
C PRO A 147 8.34 -0.28 -5.30
N ILE A 148 7.34 -0.73 -4.56
CA ILE A 148 6.23 0.11 -4.11
C ILE A 148 6.09 0.02 -2.59
N VAL A 149 5.62 1.09 -1.97
CA VAL A 149 5.24 1.06 -0.56
C VAL A 149 3.76 0.69 -0.47
N ARG A 150 3.45 -0.41 0.22
CA ARG A 150 2.05 -0.79 0.46
C ARG A 150 1.38 0.26 1.33
N SER A 151 0.23 0.77 0.89
CA SER A 151 -0.49 1.84 1.58
C SER A 151 -0.86 1.50 3.03
N TYR A 152 -1.15 0.23 3.31
CA TYR A 152 -1.68 -0.23 4.61
C TYR A 152 -0.61 -0.67 5.63
N THR A 153 0.48 -1.28 5.15
CA THR A 153 1.61 -1.65 6.03
C THR A 153 2.72 -0.61 6.05
N ASN A 154 2.73 0.33 5.09
CA ASN A 154 3.81 1.30 4.91
C ASN A 154 5.19 0.61 4.83
N GLN A 155 5.24 -0.52 4.14
CA GLN A 155 6.44 -1.33 3.91
C GLN A 155 6.73 -1.42 2.41
N TRP A 156 8.01 -1.42 2.08
CA TRP A 156 8.48 -1.65 0.72
C TRP A 156 8.17 -3.09 0.29
N THR A 157 7.70 -3.24 -0.94
CA THR A 157 7.33 -4.53 -1.52
C THR A 157 7.60 -4.51 -3.02
N VAL A 158 7.92 -5.69 -3.56
CA VAL A 158 8.12 -5.92 -4.99
C VAL A 158 7.16 -7.02 -5.40
N TYR A 159 6.63 -6.93 -6.62
CA TYR A 159 5.78 -7.94 -7.20
C TYR A 159 6.47 -8.58 -8.42
N ASP A 160 6.25 -9.87 -8.64
CA ASP A 160 6.72 -10.55 -9.86
C ASP A 160 5.84 -10.19 -11.08
N SER A 161 6.01 -10.88 -12.21
CA SER A 161 5.18 -10.68 -13.41
C SER A 161 3.76 -11.25 -13.29
N ASN A 162 3.51 -12.09 -12.29
CA ASN A 162 2.23 -12.72 -12.01
C ASN A 162 1.54 -12.09 -10.77
N ASP A 163 1.90 -10.86 -10.43
CA ASP A 163 1.43 -10.12 -9.25
C ASP A 163 1.64 -10.84 -7.91
N TRP A 164 2.63 -11.73 -7.84
CA TRP A 164 3.01 -12.39 -6.60
C TRP A 164 3.91 -11.50 -5.75
N GLN A 165 3.57 -11.36 -4.47
CA GLN A 165 4.38 -10.59 -3.54
C GLN A 165 5.73 -11.29 -3.31
N LEU A 166 6.81 -10.53 -3.50
CA LEU A 166 8.16 -10.96 -3.22
C LEU A 166 8.61 -10.47 -1.84
N THR A 167 9.16 -11.38 -1.05
CA THR A 167 9.70 -11.11 0.28
C THR A 167 11.21 -11.31 0.28
N LYS A 168 11.95 -10.56 1.10
CA LYS A 168 13.40 -10.71 1.19
C LYS A 168 13.73 -12.05 1.83
N TYR A 169 14.59 -12.83 1.16
CA TYR A 169 15.07 -14.09 1.71
C TYR A 169 16.12 -13.82 2.79
N ILE A 170 15.91 -14.37 3.99
CA ILE A 170 16.84 -14.32 5.10
C ILE A 170 17.15 -15.76 5.50
N ALA A 171 18.36 -16.23 5.21
CA ALA A 171 18.76 -17.63 5.40
C ALA A 171 18.60 -18.13 6.86
N ASN A 172 18.59 -17.21 7.84
CA ASN A 172 18.50 -17.52 9.27
C ASN A 172 17.11 -17.28 9.89
N GLU A 173 16.13 -16.74 9.16
CA GLU A 173 14.79 -16.46 9.67
C GLU A 173 13.72 -17.23 8.86
N VAL A 174 13.78 -18.56 8.89
CA VAL A 174 12.65 -19.41 8.46
C VAL A 174 11.39 -19.14 9.34
N GLU A 175 11.51 -18.39 10.43
CA GLU A 175 10.42 -18.16 11.39
C GLU A 175 9.68 -16.82 11.29
N LYS A 176 10.06 -15.86 10.44
CA LYS A 176 9.26 -14.63 10.27
C LYS A 176 8.45 -14.63 8.99
N ARG A 177 7.36 -15.40 9.10
CA ARG A 177 6.01 -15.20 8.53
C ARG A 177 5.94 -14.31 7.28
N CYS A 178 5.66 -14.93 6.13
CA CYS A 178 5.02 -14.25 5.02
C CYS A 178 3.57 -13.88 5.40
N CYS A 179 3.38 -12.83 6.21
CA CYS A 179 2.10 -12.15 6.44
C CYS A 179 2.39 -10.72 6.94
#